data_AF-A0A7C1ICH7-F1
#
_entry.id   AF-A0A7C1ICH7-F1
#
_cell.length_a   1.000
_cell.length_b   1.000
_cell.length_c   1.000
_cell.angle_alpha   90.00
_cell.angle_beta   90.00
_cell.angle_gamma   90.00
#
_symmetry.space_group_name_H-M   'P 1'
#
loop_
_entity.id
_entity.type
_entity.pdbx_description
1 polymer ?
#
loop_
_entity_poly.entity_id
_entity_poly.type
_entity_poly.pdbx_seq_one_letter_code
_entity_poly.pdbx_strand_id
1 'polypeptide(L)' 'FDYTAVPALSSEAKEKLRVIRPTTFGQASRVPGITPADLSVIAIALERQRRERSNRATVES' A
#
# COMPACT_ATOMS: atom_id res chain seq x y z
N PHE A 1 5.43 3.41 -3.70
CA PHE A 1 4.05 3.46 -3.19
C PHE A 1 4.07 4.27 -1.91
N ASP A 2 3.17 5.23 -1.75
CA ASP A 2 3.12 6.07 -0.55
C ASP A 2 2.10 5.50 0.45
N TYR A 3 2.59 4.92 1.55
CA TYR A 3 1.72 4.37 2.59
C TYR A 3 0.95 5.46 3.35
N THR A 4 1.47 6.70 3.40
CA THR A 4 0.81 7.80 4.13
C THR A 4 -0.49 8.22 3.46
N ALA A 5 -0.57 8.05 2.13
CA ALA A 5 -1.74 8.32 1.32
C ALA A 5 -2.86 7.26 1.46
N VAL A 6 -2.67 6.19 2.25
CA VAL A 6 -3.67 5.13 2.44
C VAL A 6 -4.47 5.39 3.72
N PRO A 7 -5.73 5.87 3.64
CA PRO A 7 -6.46 6.31 4.83
C PRO A 7 -6.74 5.19 5.83
N ALA A 8 -6.98 3.97 5.33
CA ALA A 8 -7.34 2.81 6.14
C ALA A 8 -6.16 2.14 6.87
N LEU A 9 -4.91 2.59 6.63
CA LEU A 9 -3.77 2.13 7.42
C LEU A 9 -3.66 2.96 8.70
N SER A 10 -3.38 2.28 9.81
CA SER A 10 -3.09 2.94 11.08
C SER A 10 -1.81 3.79 10.99
N SER A 11 -1.69 4.80 11.85
CA SER A 11 -0.47 5.63 11.91
C SER A 11 0.77 4.81 12.23
N GLU A 12 0.64 3.80 13.09
CA GLU A 12 1.73 2.88 13.42
C GLU A 12 2.16 2.03 12.22
N ALA A 13 1.20 1.46 11.49
CA ALA A 13 1.48 0.69 10.28
C ALA A 13 2.15 1.55 9.21
N LYS A 14 1.64 2.77 8.99
CA LYS A 14 2.23 3.76 8.07
C LYS A 14 3.68 4.05 8.43
N GLU A 15 3.96 4.32 9.70
CA GLU A 15 5.32 4.65 10.14
C GLU A 15 6.26 3.46 9.94
N LYS A 16 5.87 2.27 10.40
CA LYS A 16 6.69 1.06 10.28
C LYS A 16 6.97 0.69 8.82
N LEU A 17 5.95 0.74 7.96
CA LEU A 17 6.11 0.45 6.53
C LEU A 17 6.95 1.52 5.82
N ARG A 18 6.84 2.79 6.24
CA ARG A 18 7.64 3.90 5.69
C ARG A 18 9.12 3.80 6.07
N VAL A 19 9.42 3.33 7.28
CA VAL A 19 10.78 3.11 7.78
C VAL A 19 11.40 1.86 7.17
N ILE A 20 10.71 0.72 7.24
CA ILE A 20 11.24 -0.58 6.81
C ILE A 20 11.25 -0.71 5.29
N ARG A 21 10.28 -0.09 4.60
CA ARG A 21 10.10 -0.13 3.15
C ARG A 21 10.18 -1.55 2.58
N PRO A 22 9.31 -2.48 3.01
CA PRO A 22 9.31 -3.83 2.50
C PRO A 22 9.08 -3.83 0.98
N THR A 23 9.87 -4.63 0.27
CA THR A 23 9.79 -4.74 -1.20
C THR A 23 8.77 -5.78 -1.65
N THR A 24 8.34 -6.64 -0.73
CA THR A 24 7.39 -7.72 -0.99
C THR A 24 6.36 -7.82 0.12
N PHE A 25 5.19 -8.38 -0.21
CA PHE A 25 4.15 -8.70 0.78
C PHE A 25 4.65 -9.65 1.86
N GLY A 26 5.47 -10.64 1.48
CA GLY A 26 6.06 -11.58 2.45
C GLY A 26 7.02 -10.89 3.43
N GLN A 27 7.73 -9.84 3.02
CA GLN A 27 8.50 -9.02 3.96
C GLN A 27 7.59 -8.20 4.85
N ALA A 28 6.57 -7.55 4.27
CA ALA A 28 5.62 -6.72 5.01
C ALA A 28 4.88 -7.52 6.10
N SER A 29 4.50 -8.77 5.81
CA SER A 29 3.80 -9.65 6.77
C SER A 29 4.63 -10.04 7.99
N ARG A 30 5.97 -9.92 7.91
CA ARG A 30 6.87 -10.20 9.03
C ARG A 30 7.20 -8.95 9.85
N VAL A 31 6.73 -7.77 9.45
CA VAL A 31 6.96 -6.55 10.21
C VAL A 31 6.11 -6.59 11.49
N PRO A 32 6.71 -6.45 12.68
CA PRO A 32 5.96 -6.46 13.93
C PRO A 32 4.90 -5.35 13.97
N GLY A 33 3.66 -5.70 14.31
CA GLY A 33 2.53 -4.75 14.34
C GLY A 33 1.93 -4.43 12.98
N ILE A 34 2.30 -5.16 11.92
CA ILE A 34 1.53 -5.20 10.67
C ILE A 34 0.61 -6.42 10.71
N THR A 35 -0.66 -6.18 10.43
CA THR A 35 -1.69 -7.23 10.46
C THR A 35 -2.04 -7.71 9.05
N PRO A 36 -2.67 -8.90 8.90
CA PRO A 36 -3.22 -9.32 7.62
C PRO A 36 -4.24 -8.33 7.02
N ALA A 37 -4.96 -7.57 7.86
CA ALA A 37 -5.87 -6.53 7.41
C ALA A 37 -5.12 -5.36 6.76
N ASP A 38 -4.00 -4.92 7.34
CA ASP A 38 -3.15 -3.88 6.76
C ASP A 38 -2.62 -4.29 5.38
N LEU A 39 -2.19 -5.55 5.23
CA LEU A 39 -1.77 -6.09 3.93
C LEU A 39 -2.91 -6.06 2.91
N SER A 40 -4.12 -6.44 3.32
CA SER A 40 -5.30 -6.42 2.45
C SER A 40 -5.60 -5.00 1.97
N VAL A 41 -5.51 -4.01 2.87
CA VAL A 41 -5.66 -2.58 2.56
C VAL A 41 -4.61 -2.11 1.55
N ILE A 42 -3.34 -2.51 1.72
CA ILE A 42 -2.26 -2.17 0.77
C ILE A 42 -2.54 -2.77 -0.61
N ALA A 43 -3.00 -4.01 -0.69
CA ALA A 43 -3.32 -4.67 -1.95
C ALA A 43 -4.43 -3.92 -2.71
N ILE A 44 -5.51 -3.56 -2.02
CA ILE A 44 -6.61 -2.78 -2.59
C ILE A 44 -6.12 -1.41 -3.08
N ALA A 45 -5.31 -0.71 -2.27
CA ALA A 45 -4.79 0.60 -2.63
C ALA A 45 -3.85 0.55 -3.85
N LEU A 46 -3.01 -0.48 -3.96
CA LEU A 46 -2.15 -0.71 -5.12
C LEU A 46 -2.97 -0.98 -6.39
N GLU A 47 -4.00 -1.81 -6.30
CA GLU A 47 -4.88 -2.12 -7.43
C GLU A 47 -5.67 -0.89 -7.88
N ARG A 48 -6.18 -0.09 -6.94
CA ARG A 48 -6.83 1.19 -7.24
C ARG A 48 -5.88 2.12 -8.00
N GLN A 49 -4.65 2.29 -7.49
CA GLN A 49 -3.65 3.14 -8.14
C GLN A 49 -3.31 2.63 -9.56
N ARG A 50 -3.26 1.31 -9.76
CA ARG A 50 -3.02 0.70 -11.08
C ARG A 50 -4.16 1.02 -12.05
N ARG A 51 -5.42 0.91 -11.62
CA ARG A 51 -6.61 1.23 -12.42
C ARG A 51 -6.66 2.71 -12.79
N GLU A 52 -6.38 3.60 -11.84
CA GLU A 52 -6.36 5.04 -12.08
C GLU A 52 -5.29 5.43 -13.11
N ARG A 53 -4.08 4.82 -13.04
CA ARG A 53 -3.04 5.02 -14.05
C ARG A 53 -3.47 4.52 -15.43
N SER A 54 -4.10 3.34 -15.50
CA SER A 54 -4.61 2.80 -16.76
C SER A 54 -5.68 3.72 -17.36
N ASN A 55 -6.59 4.25 -16.55
CA ASN A 55 -7.67 5.11 -17.02
C ASN A 55 -7.13 6.45 -17.55
N ARG A 56 -6.08 7.01 -16.93
CA ARG A 56 -5.43 8.23 -17.42
C ARG A 56 -4.76 8.01 -18.78
N ALA A 57 -4.08 6.89 -18.97
CA ALA A 57 -3.43 6.57 -20.24
C ALA A 57 -4.42 6.46 -21.41
N THR A 58 -5.63 5.96 -21.17
CA THR A 58 -6.69 5.88 -22.19
C THR A 58 -7.30 7.25 -22.54
N VAL A 59 -7.29 8.22 -21.63
CA VAL A 59 -7.88 9.56 -21.85
C VAL A 59 -6.92 10.49 -22.60
N GLU A 60 -5.62 10.25 -22.52
CA GLU A 60 -4.56 11.04 -23.17
C GLU A 60 -4.13 10.49 -24.54
N SER A 61 -4.76 9.39 -25.01
CA SER A 61 -4.52 8.76 -26.33
C SER A 61 -5.69 8.97 -27.27
#